data_AF-A0A382EK11-F1
#
_entry.id   AF-A0A382EK11-F1
#
_cell.length_a   1.000
_cell.length_b   1.000
_cell.length_c   1.000
_cell.angle_alpha   90.00
_cell.angle_beta   90.00
_cell.angle_gamma   90.00
#
_symmetry.space_group_name_H-M   'P 1'
#
loop_
_entity.id
_entity.type
_entity.pdbx_description
1 polymer ?
#
loop_
_entity_poly.entity_id
_entity_poly.type
_entity_poly.pdbx_seq_one_letter_code
_entity_poly.pdbx_strand_id
1 'polypeptide(L)'
;MKLGLIWGYWSAQPPTDWVPLTQEAEKLGVDTVWTSESWGSDAFSPLAHLAAVTEKIRLGTSVVQIAARTPTACAMHAVTLDHLSSGRL
;
A
#
# COMPACT_ATOMS: atom_id res chain seq x y z
N MET A 1 -1.47 -20.42 -7.25
CA MET A 1 -1.81 -19.81 -5.94
C MET A 1 -1.03 -18.51 -5.83
N LYS A 2 -1.63 -17.41 -5.36
CA LYS A 2 -0.97 -16.10 -5.18
C LYS A 2 -0.87 -15.78 -3.69
N LEU A 3 0.24 -15.17 -3.28
CA LEU A 3 0.50 -14.75 -1.90
C LEU A 3 0.46 -13.22 -1.79
N GLY A 4 -0.03 -12.71 -0.66
CA GLY A 4 -0.03 -11.28 -0.35
C GLY A 4 0.60 -11.02 1.02
N LEU A 5 1.35 -9.93 1.14
CA LEU A 5 1.91 -9.41 2.39
C LEU A 5 1.01 -8.30 2.92
N ILE A 6 0.65 -8.32 4.20
CA ILE A 6 -0.23 -7.31 4.81
C ILE A 6 0.54 -6.58 5.91
N TRP A 7 0.72 -5.28 5.76
CA TRP A 7 1.27 -4.39 6.79
C TRP A 7 0.20 -3.87 7.76
N GLY A 8 -1.06 -3.84 7.32
CA GLY A 8 -2.13 -3.26 8.10
C GLY A 8 -1.97 -1.74 8.19
N TYR A 9 -2.23 -1.21 9.39
CA TYR A 9 -2.00 0.19 9.76
C TYR A 9 -1.12 0.24 11.01
N TRP A 10 -0.54 1.41 11.28
CA TRP A 10 0.19 1.66 12.52
C TRP A 10 -0.30 2.93 13.20
N SER A 11 -0.02 3.05 14.50
CA SER A 11 -0.35 4.23 15.29
C SER A 11 0.71 5.32 15.09
N ALA A 12 1.72 5.37 15.96
CA ALA A 12 2.70 6.46 15.98
C ALA A 12 3.79 6.32 14.91
N GLN A 13 4.26 5.11 14.61
CA GLN A 13 5.40 4.86 13.73
C GLN A 13 5.20 3.57 12.90
N PRO A 14 5.72 3.51 11.66
CA PRO A 14 5.72 2.29 10.87
C PRO A 14 6.64 1.22 11.46
N PRO A 15 6.44 -0.07 11.10
CA PRO A 15 7.44 -1.12 11.36
C PRO A 15 8.79 -0.72 10.73
N THR A 16 9.89 -1.01 11.41
CA THR A 16 11.23 -0.54 10.97
C THR A 16 11.74 -1.23 9.71
N ASP A 17 11.25 -2.44 9.43
CA ASP A 17 11.71 -3.33 8.36
C ASP A 17 10.72 -3.40 7.17
N TRP A 18 9.70 -2.55 7.15
CA TRP A 18 8.61 -2.69 6.18
C TRP A 18 9.02 -2.52 4.71
N VAL A 19 9.97 -1.64 4.43
CA VAL A 19 10.56 -1.48 3.09
C VAL A 19 11.43 -2.69 2.72
N PRO A 20 12.50 -3.05 3.47
CA PRO A 20 13.36 -4.16 3.08
C PRO A 20 12.61 -5.49 3.03
N LEU A 21 11.62 -5.73 3.91
CA LEU A 21 10.80 -6.94 3.84
C LEU A 21 9.90 -6.94 2.60
N THR A 22 9.31 -5.81 2.21
CA THR A 22 8.49 -5.74 0.98
C THR A 22 9.33 -5.97 -0.27
N GLN A 23 10.55 -5.42 -0.32
CA GLN A 23 11.48 -5.66 -1.43
C GLN A 23 11.91 -7.13 -1.50
N GLU A 24 12.14 -7.77 -0.36
CA GLU A 24 12.46 -9.20 -0.34
C GLU A 24 11.27 -10.06 -0.74
N ALA A 25 10.06 -9.71 -0.27
CA ALA A 25 8.82 -10.35 -0.68
C ALA A 25 8.62 -10.27 -2.21
N GLU A 26 8.89 -9.11 -2.81
CA GLU A 26 8.88 -8.94 -4.26
C GLU A 26 9.87 -9.87 -4.97
N LYS A 27 11.12 -9.97 -4.48
CA LYS A 27 12.13 -10.89 -5.05
C LYS A 27 11.72 -12.35 -4.96
N LEU A 28 11.04 -12.73 -3.87
CA LEU A 28 10.51 -14.07 -3.64
C LEU A 28 9.22 -14.37 -4.44
N GLY A 29 8.68 -13.38 -5.16
CA GLY A 29 7.50 -13.55 -6.01
C GLY A 29 6.17 -13.41 -5.29
N VAL A 30 6.12 -12.70 -4.15
CA VAL A 30 4.85 -12.28 -3.54
C VAL A 30 4.12 -11.34 -4.50
N ASP A 31 2.83 -11.57 -4.70
CA ASP A 31 2.05 -10.93 -5.77
C ASP A 31 1.63 -9.51 -5.39
N THR A 32 1.27 -9.31 -4.12
CA THR A 32 0.65 -8.06 -3.64
C THR A 32 1.14 -7.68 -2.25
N VAL A 33 1.23 -6.38 -1.98
CA VAL A 33 1.41 -5.82 -0.64
C VAL A 33 0.23 -4.93 -0.28
N TRP A 34 -0.27 -5.06 0.95
CA TRP A 34 -1.49 -4.43 1.40
C TRP A 34 -1.25 -3.55 2.62
N THR A 35 -1.85 -2.36 2.62
CA THR A 35 -1.92 -1.48 3.79
C THR A 35 -3.38 -1.16 4.10
N SER A 36 -3.64 -0.74 5.32
CA SER A 36 -4.99 -0.55 5.85
C SER A 36 -5.12 0.83 6.46
N GLU A 37 -6.37 1.24 6.66
CA GLU A 37 -6.67 2.50 7.30
C GLU A 37 -7.52 2.31 8.55
N SER A 38 -7.10 2.97 9.63
CA SER A 38 -7.82 3.05 10.89
C SER A 38 -7.33 4.28 11.66
N TRP A 39 -7.32 4.21 12.99
CA TRP A 39 -6.74 5.25 13.84
C TRP A 39 -5.21 5.23 13.77
N GLY A 40 -4.63 6.08 12.92
CA GLY A 40 -3.18 6.21 12.76
C GLY A 40 -2.80 6.55 11.32
N SER A 41 -2.05 5.66 10.67
CA SER A 41 -1.67 5.80 9.26
C SER A 41 -2.86 5.71 8.30
N ASP A 42 -2.81 6.49 7.22
CA ASP A 42 -3.70 6.31 6.07
C ASP A 42 -3.25 5.12 5.19
N ALA A 43 -4.13 4.62 4.31
CA ALA A 43 -3.82 3.47 3.45
C ALA A 43 -3.08 3.82 2.13
N PHE A 44 -2.96 5.08 1.73
CA PHE A 44 -2.36 5.44 0.44
C PHE A 44 -0.90 5.90 0.56
N SER A 45 -0.57 6.71 1.56
CA SER A 45 0.81 7.21 1.75
C SER A 45 1.84 6.09 1.92
N PRO A 46 1.57 5.01 2.69
CA PRO A 46 2.44 3.85 2.75
C PRO A 46 2.65 3.18 1.40
N LEU A 47 1.58 3.01 0.61
CA LEU A 47 1.67 2.40 -0.71
C LEU A 47 2.42 3.31 -1.69
N ALA A 48 2.27 4.63 -1.61
CA ALA A 48 3.04 5.57 -2.42
C ALA A 48 4.54 5.48 -2.12
N HIS A 49 4.92 5.33 -0.85
CA HIS A 49 6.31 5.09 -0.47
C HIS A 49 6.80 3.74 -1.02
N LEU A 50 6.04 2.66 -0.86
CA LEU A 50 6.39 1.35 -1.42
C LEU A 50 6.46 1.38 -2.95
N ALA A 51 5.58 2.11 -3.62
CA ALA A 51 5.58 2.29 -5.07
C ALA A 51 6.91 2.86 -5.56
N ALA A 52 7.50 3.79 -4.81
CA ALA A 52 8.77 4.44 -5.16
C ALA A 52 10.00 3.53 -5.00
N VAL A 53 9.89 2.44 -4.22
CA VAL A 53 11.03 1.55 -3.87
C VAL A 53 10.83 0.10 -4.30
N THR A 54 9.79 -0.17 -5.10
CA THR A 54 9.47 -1.49 -5.66
C THR A 54 9.09 -1.35 -7.13
N GLU A 55 9.26 -2.41 -7.92
CA GLU A 55 9.10 -2.32 -9.38
C GLU A 55 7.98 -3.21 -9.95
N LYS A 56 7.58 -4.27 -9.23
CA LYS A 56 6.74 -5.36 -9.75
C LYS A 56 5.61 -5.76 -8.82
N ILE A 57 5.82 -5.75 -7.51
CA ILE A 57 4.80 -6.13 -6.53
C ILE A 57 3.60 -5.19 -6.65
N ARG A 58 2.40 -5.77 -6.67
CA ARG A 58 1.15 -5.01 -6.77
C ARG A 58 0.81 -4.37 -5.43
N LEU A 59 0.14 -3.23 -5.47
CA LEU A 59 -0.22 -2.42 -4.32
C LEU A 59 -1.71 -2.57 -4.04
N GLY A 60 -2.11 -2.67 -2.77
CA GLY A 60 -3.50 -2.85 -2.41
C GLY A 60 -3.88 -2.19 -1.10
N THR A 61 -5.14 -1.78 -0.97
CA THR A 61 -5.71 -1.27 0.28
C THR A 61 -6.64 -2.32 0.91
N SER A 62 -6.58 -2.48 2.22
CA SER A 62 -7.40 -3.46 2.97
C SER A 62 -7.78 -2.93 4.36
N VAL A 63 -8.56 -1.88 4.49
CA VAL A 63 -9.36 -1.15 3.50
C VAL A 63 -9.21 0.36 3.74
N VAL A 64 -9.72 1.19 2.84
CA VAL A 64 -9.81 2.65 3.04
C VAL A 64 -11.10 2.98 3.80
N GLN A 65 -11.05 3.93 4.74
CA GLN A 65 -12.21 4.33 5.53
C GLN A 65 -13.01 5.43 4.83
N ILE A 66 -14.33 5.22 4.68
CA ILE A 66 -15.24 6.22 4.09
C ILE A 66 -15.38 7.49 4.96
N ALA A 67 -15.26 7.37 6.28
CA ALA A 67 -15.37 8.51 7.19
C ALA A 67 -14.20 9.50 7.03
N ALA A 68 -13.06 9.04 6.53
CA ALA A 68 -11.86 9.86 6.40
C ALA A 68 -11.81 10.65 5.07
N ARG A 69 -12.62 10.30 4.06
CA ARG A 69 -12.62 10.96 2.75
C ARG A 69 -13.87 10.68 1.91
N THR A 70 -14.20 11.60 1.00
CA THR A 70 -15.29 11.39 0.03
C THR A 70 -14.91 10.31 -1.01
N PRO A 71 -15.91 9.67 -1.65
CA PRO A 71 -15.64 8.70 -2.72
C PRO A 71 -14.78 9.28 -3.86
N THR A 72 -15.01 10.54 -4.24
CA THR A 72 -14.22 11.21 -5.28
C THR A 72 -12.76 11.36 -4.88
N ALA A 73 -12.48 11.75 -3.63
CA ALA A 73 -11.11 11.84 -3.13
C ALA A 73 -10.43 10.46 -3.10
N CYS A 74 -11.16 9.41 -2.71
CA CYS A 74 -10.65 8.03 -2.78
C CYS A 74 -10.28 7.63 -4.22
N ALA A 75 -11.12 7.97 -5.21
CA ALA A 75 -10.85 7.69 -6.62
C ALA A 75 -9.63 8.47 -7.13
N MET A 76 -9.49 9.74 -6.77
CA MET A 76 -8.32 10.56 -7.13
C MET A 76 -7.03 9.96 -6.56
N HIS A 77 -7.03 9.55 -5.29
CA HIS A 77 -5.88 8.89 -4.67
C HIS A 77 -5.51 7.60 -5.41
N ALA A 78 -6.49 6.77 -5.75
CA ALA A 78 -6.26 5.52 -6.48
C ALA A 78 -5.65 5.79 -7.86
N VAL A 79 -6.22 6.70 -8.65
CA VAL A 79 -5.69 7.05 -9.99
C VAL A 79 -4.28 7.60 -9.91
N THR A 80 -4.00 8.51 -8.96
CA THR A 80 -2.66 9.07 -8.80
C THR A 80 -1.65 7.99 -8.43
N LEU A 81 -1.97 7.11 -7.48
CA LEU A 81 -1.07 6.04 -7.06
C LEU A 81 -0.87 5.00 -8.16
N ASP A 82 -1.92 4.69 -8.93
CA ASP A 82 -1.81 3.79 -10.09
C ASP A 82 -0.82 4.35 -11.13
N HIS A 83 -0.91 5.65 -11.44
CA HIS A 83 0.04 6.32 -12.33
C HIS A 83 1.48 6.29 -11.78
N LEU A 84 1.67 6.63 -10.51
CA LEU A 84 3.00 6.65 -9.87
C LEU A 84 3.63 5.26 -9.80
N SER A 85 2.80 4.22 -9.69
CA SER A 85 3.26 2.84 -9.60
C SER A 85 3.35 2.14 -10.96
N SER A 86 3.04 2.83 -12.07
CA SER A 86 2.97 2.26 -13.43
C SER A 86 1.96 1.12 -13.57
N GLY A 87 0.74 1.31 -13.04
CA GLY A 87 -0.36 0.37 -13.20
C GLY A 87 -0.37 -0.78 -12.18
N ARG A 88 0.29 -0.61 -11.02
CA ARG A 88 0.43 -1.67 -10.01
C ARG A 88 -0.63 -1.61 -8.91
N LEU A 89 -1.49 -0.60 -8.88
CA LEU A 89 -2.61 -0.55 -7.94
C LEU A 89 -3.73 -1.55 -8.34
#